data_AF-A0A519Z8A1-F1
#
_entry.id   AF-A0A519Z8A1-F1
#
_cell.length_a   1.000
_cell.length_b   1.000
_cell.length_c   1.000
_cell.angle_alpha   90.00
_cell.angle_beta   90.00
_cell.angle_gamma   90.00
#
_symmetry.space_group_name_H-M   'P 1'
#
loop_
_entity.id
_entity.type
_entity.pdbx_description
1 polymer ?
#
loop_
_entity_poly.entity_id
_entity_poly.type
_entity_poly.pdbx_seq_one_letter_code
_entity_poly.pdbx_strand_id
1 'polypeptide(L)'
;MLGAYFSSKTLTTNSYLLTGLRYKNNSSLLSRQDDKGTYAPNFMDAQVIYHQDLSSRVGVNLLASFNSGTFKLTPESRETQFGTSSTLMKLQTDYAGQEIDDYQTAGAAVTLSYTPQSTSVFKWINSYFTTLERERIDIEGRYVLSGRNGSLEDLTDEEGNTNSTIGGYANYARNNLESRYFSSELKLDKYYNSHTFSAGWRFEQKKYDDELYEYSLIDSGEDVSQGGTVNYYQDNLIDVQNRLTIRYYTGYIQDSYQISANTDLQLGVRTNYNSLSNQFLVSPRLLMAYRPESNTKIFRFSAGIYQQAPDYRSIRGFDGRLQLNQKAQRSYNTSVGLDYAFDGLGTRLKFTSELYFKYQDRLIPYMMDNVRIKYLAGEVAQGYTYGTDFTIGGEFVKDLLSYFRISFMKSNGLTFSLYFYKKI
;
A
#
# COMPACT_ATOMS: atom_id res chain seq x y z
N MET A 1 22.45 3.39 9.34
CA MET A 1 22.13 3.30 7.90
C MET A 1 23.36 3.66 7.13
N LEU A 2 23.83 2.79 6.24
CA LEU A 2 24.88 3.11 5.28
C LEU A 2 24.23 3.26 3.90
N GLY A 3 24.69 4.21 3.11
CA GLY A 3 24.15 4.43 1.77
C GLY A 3 25.00 5.40 0.98
N ALA A 4 24.88 5.33 -0.33
CA ALA A 4 25.50 6.25 -1.27
C ALA A 4 24.45 6.71 -2.26
N TYR A 5 24.53 7.97 -2.68
CA TYR A 5 23.72 8.48 -3.77
C TYR A 5 24.58 9.31 -4.70
N PHE A 6 24.22 9.29 -5.98
CA PHE A 6 24.82 10.09 -7.02
C PHE A 6 23.70 10.73 -7.83
N SER A 7 23.81 12.02 -8.10
CA SER A 7 22.89 12.73 -8.97
C SER A 7 23.67 13.62 -9.92
N SER A 8 23.32 13.58 -11.20
CA SER A 8 23.90 14.44 -12.24
C SER A 8 22.79 15.16 -13.00
N LYS A 9 23.11 16.39 -13.42
CA LYS A 9 22.25 17.23 -14.25
C LYS A 9 23.08 17.81 -15.39
N THR A 10 22.68 17.51 -16.61
CA THR A 10 23.27 18.08 -17.83
C THR A 10 22.20 18.91 -18.55
N LEU A 11 22.55 20.12 -18.92
CA LEU A 11 21.66 21.08 -19.58
C LEU A 11 22.22 21.44 -20.95
N THR A 12 21.35 21.52 -21.94
CA THR A 12 21.61 22.18 -23.23
C THR A 12 20.51 23.22 -23.49
N THR A 13 20.59 23.95 -24.61
CA THR A 13 19.62 24.99 -24.95
C THR A 13 18.17 24.49 -24.98
N ASN A 14 17.94 23.26 -25.50
CA ASN A 14 16.60 22.71 -25.73
C ASN A 14 16.42 21.32 -25.09
N SER A 15 17.31 20.90 -24.20
CA SER A 15 17.19 19.59 -23.55
C SER A 15 17.83 19.56 -22.18
N TYR A 16 17.37 18.64 -21.34
CA TYR A 16 18.03 18.33 -20.08
C TYR A 16 18.05 16.83 -19.83
N LEU A 17 19.12 16.39 -19.18
CA LEU A 17 19.29 15.01 -18.70
C LEU A 17 19.51 15.06 -17.19
N LEU A 18 18.70 14.30 -16.47
CA LEU A 18 18.86 14.04 -15.05
C LEU A 18 19.14 12.55 -14.86
N THR A 19 20.17 12.24 -14.09
CA THR A 19 20.51 10.86 -13.73
C THR A 19 20.63 10.77 -12.22
N GLY A 20 19.97 9.81 -11.62
CA GLY A 20 20.05 9.50 -10.20
C GLY A 20 20.41 8.04 -9.98
N LEU A 21 21.34 7.77 -9.07
CA LEU A 21 21.66 6.45 -8.56
C LEU A 21 21.62 6.51 -7.04
N ARG A 22 21.04 5.51 -6.41
CA ARG A 22 21.04 5.41 -4.95
C ARG A 22 21.19 3.96 -4.53
N TYR A 23 22.01 3.77 -3.49
CA TYR A 23 22.18 2.52 -2.78
C TYR A 23 21.95 2.76 -1.29
N LYS A 24 21.19 1.87 -0.65
CA LYS A 24 20.85 1.97 0.78
C LYS A 24 20.92 0.61 1.44
N ASN A 25 21.56 0.56 2.60
CA ASN A 25 21.59 -0.59 3.50
C ASN A 25 21.06 -0.17 4.88
N ASN A 26 19.94 -0.77 5.28
CA ASN A 26 19.24 -0.43 6.52
C ASN A 26 19.40 -1.48 7.63
N SER A 27 20.30 -2.46 7.49
CA SER A 27 20.48 -3.55 8.46
C SER A 27 20.61 -3.04 9.90
N SER A 28 21.38 -1.97 10.11
CA SER A 28 21.67 -1.42 11.45
C SER A 28 20.47 -0.85 12.22
N LEU A 29 19.33 -0.59 11.57
CA LEU A 29 18.14 0.02 12.21
C LEU A 29 17.14 -1.04 12.68
N LEU A 30 17.03 -2.14 11.93
CA LEU A 30 16.02 -3.18 12.15
C LEU A 30 16.46 -4.22 13.17
N SER A 31 17.75 -4.33 13.47
CA SER A 31 18.28 -5.17 14.58
C SER A 31 17.85 -4.71 15.99
N ARG A 32 17.01 -3.67 16.12
CA ARG A 32 16.52 -3.12 17.39
C ARG A 32 15.02 -3.30 17.61
N GLN A 33 14.32 -3.99 16.70
CA GLN A 33 12.90 -4.31 16.88
C GLN A 33 12.73 -5.53 17.78
N ASP A 34 11.60 -5.61 18.50
CA ASP A 34 11.30 -6.69 19.46
C ASP A 34 11.18 -8.07 18.81
N ASP A 35 10.93 -8.12 17.49
CA ASP A 35 11.08 -9.34 16.69
C ASP A 35 12.57 -9.61 16.44
N LYS A 36 13.16 -10.43 17.31
CA LYS A 36 14.57 -10.85 17.31
C LYS A 36 14.91 -11.68 16.07
N GLY A 37 15.20 -11.00 14.97
CA GLY A 37 15.73 -11.57 13.74
C GLY A 37 16.81 -10.66 13.17
N THR A 38 17.82 -11.24 12.51
CA THR A 38 18.80 -10.43 11.77
C THR A 38 18.19 -10.05 10.41
N TYR A 39 17.73 -8.80 10.30
CA TYR A 39 17.22 -8.22 9.05
C TYR A 39 18.33 -7.51 8.27
N ALA A 40 18.52 -7.88 7.00
CA ALA A 40 19.52 -7.26 6.14
C ALA A 40 18.95 -6.75 4.80
N PRO A 41 18.03 -5.77 4.81
CA PRO A 41 17.51 -5.22 3.57
C PRO A 41 18.58 -4.39 2.85
N ASN A 42 18.79 -4.72 1.58
CA ASN A 42 19.58 -3.91 0.65
C ASN A 42 18.65 -3.35 -0.44
N PHE A 43 19.02 -2.19 -0.98
CA PHE A 43 18.21 -1.54 -1.98
C PHE A 43 19.08 -0.70 -2.91
N MET A 44 18.81 -0.81 -4.21
CA MET A 44 19.44 -0.03 -5.25
C MET A 44 18.37 0.51 -6.20
N ASP A 45 18.49 1.78 -6.57
CA ASP A 45 17.70 2.36 -7.64
C ASP A 45 18.55 3.21 -8.59
N ALA A 46 18.12 3.21 -9.84
CA ALA A 46 18.65 4.03 -10.91
C ALA A 46 17.48 4.68 -11.64
N GLN A 47 17.59 5.99 -11.90
CA GLN A 47 16.58 6.74 -12.63
C GLN A 47 17.25 7.68 -13.63
N VAL A 48 16.67 7.74 -14.83
CA VAL A 48 17.07 8.68 -15.88
C VAL A 48 15.83 9.42 -16.35
N ILE A 49 15.94 10.76 -16.43
CA ILE A 49 14.94 11.62 -17.05
C ILE A 49 15.64 12.41 -18.15
N TYR A 50 15.12 12.28 -19.38
CA TYR A 50 15.59 13.06 -20.52
C TYR A 50 14.41 13.82 -21.12
N HIS A 51 14.54 15.13 -21.21
CA HIS A 51 13.57 15.99 -21.87
C HIS A 51 14.21 16.70 -23.04
N GLN A 52 13.49 16.81 -24.15
CA GLN A 52 13.91 17.53 -25.34
C GLN A 52 12.73 18.29 -25.96
N ASP A 53 12.93 19.58 -26.20
CA ASP A 53 12.00 20.39 -26.99
C ASP A 53 12.32 20.19 -28.47
N LEU A 54 11.39 19.56 -29.19
CA LEU A 54 11.47 19.36 -30.64
C LEU A 54 11.09 20.63 -31.41
N SER A 55 10.25 21.47 -30.80
CA SER A 55 9.87 22.81 -31.28
C SER A 55 9.34 23.65 -30.12
N SER A 56 8.96 24.91 -30.37
CA SER A 56 8.30 25.76 -29.37
C SER A 56 6.94 25.25 -28.89
N ARG A 57 6.37 24.23 -29.54
CA ARG A 57 5.05 23.65 -29.22
C ARG A 57 5.09 22.16 -28.91
N VAL A 58 6.21 21.47 -29.13
CA VAL A 58 6.31 20.01 -29.00
C VAL A 58 7.53 19.67 -28.16
N GLY A 59 7.31 18.93 -27.08
CA GLY A 59 8.38 18.39 -26.24
C GLY A 59 8.21 16.89 -26.03
N VAL A 60 9.32 16.19 -25.86
CA VAL A 60 9.36 14.76 -25.54
C VAL A 60 10.11 14.58 -24.23
N ASN A 61 9.51 13.83 -23.31
CA ASN A 61 10.12 13.45 -22.05
C ASN A 61 10.19 11.92 -21.92
N LEU A 62 11.38 11.39 -21.72
CA LEU A 62 11.66 10.00 -21.40
C LEU A 62 11.96 9.88 -19.91
N LEU A 63 11.30 8.95 -19.24
CA LEU A 63 11.63 8.47 -17.92
C LEU A 63 12.04 7.00 -18.05
N ALA A 64 13.18 6.61 -17.49
CA ALA A 64 13.56 5.22 -17.32
C ALA A 64 13.94 5.00 -15.86
N SER A 65 13.56 3.85 -15.30
CA SER A 65 13.92 3.50 -13.94
C SER A 65 14.16 2.01 -13.77
N PHE A 66 15.14 1.70 -12.93
CA PHE A 66 15.43 0.37 -12.46
C PHE A 66 15.49 0.40 -10.93
N ASN A 67 14.90 -0.60 -10.31
CA ASN A 67 14.89 -0.78 -8.88
C ASN A 67 15.15 -2.25 -8.54
N SER A 68 15.96 -2.49 -7.52
CA SER A 68 16.22 -3.82 -6.98
C SER A 68 16.33 -3.74 -5.48
N GLY A 69 15.71 -4.66 -4.77
CA GLY A 69 15.86 -4.80 -3.33
C GLY A 69 15.82 -6.26 -2.93
N THR A 70 16.72 -6.63 -2.01
CA THR A 70 16.71 -7.95 -1.39
C THR A 70 16.40 -7.78 0.08
N PHE A 71 15.48 -8.59 0.58
CA PHE A 71 15.20 -8.75 1.99
C PHE A 71 15.73 -10.11 2.44
N LYS A 72 16.48 -10.12 3.54
CA LYS A 72 16.95 -11.34 4.18
C LYS A 72 16.54 -11.31 5.64
N LEU A 73 15.89 -12.39 6.07
CA LEU A 73 15.58 -12.70 7.46
C LEU A 73 16.32 -13.97 7.86
N THR A 74 17.04 -13.90 8.98
CA THR A 74 17.51 -15.07 9.71
C THR A 74 16.84 -15.04 11.08
N PRO A 75 15.89 -15.95 11.37
CA PRO A 75 15.17 -15.96 12.63
C PRO A 75 16.09 -16.37 13.79
N GLU A 76 15.89 -15.79 14.97
CA GLU A 76 16.62 -16.15 16.19
C GLU A 76 15.68 -16.79 17.21
N SER A 77 16.22 -17.63 18.09
CA SER A 77 15.44 -18.29 19.14
C SER A 77 14.67 -17.29 19.99
N ARG A 78 13.40 -17.60 20.25
CA ARG A 78 12.47 -16.71 20.94
C ARG A 78 11.80 -17.43 22.09
N GLU A 79 11.66 -16.73 23.20
CA GLU A 79 10.76 -17.10 24.29
C GLU A 79 9.61 -16.09 24.35
N THR A 80 8.38 -16.60 24.36
CA THR A 80 7.16 -15.79 24.50
C THR A 80 6.37 -16.28 25.69
N GLN A 81 6.03 -15.38 26.60
CA GLN A 81 5.16 -15.68 27.74
C GLN A 81 3.80 -15.02 27.52
N PHE A 82 2.73 -15.79 27.71
CA PHE A 82 1.36 -15.34 27.51
C PHE A 82 0.42 -16.09 28.45
N GLY A 83 -0.72 -15.47 28.79
CA GLY A 83 -1.68 -16.07 29.72
C GLY A 83 -2.38 -15.04 30.60
N THR A 84 -3.09 -15.54 31.60
CA THR A 84 -3.78 -14.74 32.62
C THR A 84 -3.02 -14.82 33.94
N SER A 85 -3.43 -14.04 34.95
CA SER A 85 -2.86 -14.11 36.30
C SER A 85 -2.99 -15.48 36.97
N SER A 86 -3.85 -16.37 36.46
CA SER A 86 -4.08 -17.72 36.97
C SER A 86 -3.38 -18.82 36.16
N THR A 87 -3.02 -18.53 34.91
CA THR A 87 -2.47 -19.51 33.97
C THR A 87 -1.42 -18.83 33.11
N LEU A 88 -0.16 -19.14 33.37
CA LEU A 88 0.97 -18.63 32.60
C LEU A 88 1.47 -19.73 31.66
N MET A 89 1.55 -19.41 30.37
CA MET A 89 2.13 -20.25 29.34
C MET A 89 3.42 -19.61 28.82
N LYS A 90 4.39 -20.46 28.53
CA LYS A 90 5.69 -20.11 27.97
C LYS A 90 5.91 -20.94 26.71
N LEU A 91 6.13 -20.27 25.59
CA LEU A 91 6.51 -20.89 24.32
C LEU A 91 7.95 -20.51 24.02
N GLN A 92 8.84 -21.49 24.06
CA GLN A 92 10.22 -21.34 23.63
C GLN A 92 10.37 -21.98 22.26
N THR A 93 10.81 -21.22 21.27
CA THR A 93 10.99 -21.68 19.88
C THR A 93 12.42 -21.44 19.44
N ASP A 94 13.08 -22.50 19.00
CA ASP A 94 14.39 -22.45 18.35
C ASP A 94 14.19 -22.57 16.84
N TYR A 95 14.65 -21.56 16.11
CA TYR A 95 14.50 -21.49 14.66
C TYR A 95 15.80 -21.85 13.94
N ALA A 96 15.66 -22.43 12.75
CA ALA A 96 16.74 -22.69 11.82
C ALA A 96 16.33 -22.24 10.40
N GLY A 97 17.34 -21.90 9.60
CA GLY A 97 17.16 -21.52 8.20
C GLY A 97 17.05 -20.01 7.97
N GLN A 98 16.41 -19.60 6.88
CA GLN A 98 16.35 -18.20 6.44
C GLN A 98 15.21 -17.96 5.43
N GLU A 99 14.81 -16.70 5.32
CA GLU A 99 13.97 -16.17 4.23
C GLU A 99 14.81 -15.19 3.40
N ILE A 100 14.75 -15.32 2.07
CA ILE A 100 15.39 -14.44 1.11
C ILE A 100 14.37 -14.05 0.04
N ASP A 101 13.96 -12.80 0.07
CA ASP A 101 13.06 -12.24 -0.93
C ASP A 101 13.81 -11.26 -1.82
N ASP A 102 13.48 -11.28 -3.11
CA ASP A 102 14.07 -10.41 -4.12
C ASP A 102 12.97 -9.74 -4.94
N TYR A 103 13.07 -8.42 -5.02
CA TYR A 103 12.11 -7.56 -5.70
C TYR A 103 12.85 -6.71 -6.72
N GLN A 104 12.49 -6.84 -7.99
CA GLN A 104 13.07 -6.07 -9.09
C GLN A 104 11.98 -5.39 -9.89
N THR A 105 12.17 -4.12 -10.23
CA THR A 105 11.26 -3.40 -11.13
C THR A 105 12.05 -2.61 -12.14
N ALA A 106 11.73 -2.77 -13.41
CA ALA A 106 12.39 -2.08 -14.51
C ALA A 106 11.36 -1.58 -15.51
N GLY A 107 11.57 -0.39 -16.06
CA GLY A 107 10.69 0.11 -17.09
C GLY A 107 11.00 1.51 -17.54
N ALA A 108 10.17 1.99 -18.47
CA ALA A 108 10.29 3.31 -19.03
C ALA A 108 8.91 3.88 -19.41
N ALA A 109 8.85 5.21 -19.47
CA ALA A 109 7.72 5.97 -19.95
C ALA A 109 8.18 7.07 -20.90
N VAL A 110 7.46 7.24 -22.01
CA VAL A 110 7.65 8.33 -22.97
C VAL A 110 6.42 9.21 -22.95
N THR A 111 6.62 10.50 -22.76
CA THR A 111 5.57 11.52 -22.78
C THR A 111 5.83 12.47 -23.94
N LEU A 112 4.91 12.48 -24.91
CA LEU A 112 4.84 13.53 -25.92
C LEU A 112 3.93 14.64 -25.38
N SER A 113 4.44 15.87 -25.29
CA SER A 113 3.68 17.06 -24.92
C SER A 113 3.49 17.94 -26.14
N TYR A 114 2.25 18.35 -26.41
CA TYR A 114 1.89 19.24 -27.50
C TYR A 114 1.07 20.43 -26.98
N THR A 115 1.57 21.63 -27.22
CA THR A 115 1.00 22.90 -26.76
C THR A 115 0.64 23.74 -27.99
N PRO A 116 -0.51 23.48 -28.66
CA PRO A 116 -0.89 24.21 -29.88
C PRO A 116 -1.10 25.71 -29.64
N GLN A 117 -1.57 26.06 -28.44
CA GLN A 117 -1.82 27.41 -27.95
C GLN A 117 -1.34 27.49 -26.50
N SER A 118 -1.05 28.68 -25.99
CA SER A 118 -0.66 28.88 -24.58
C SER A 118 -1.72 28.43 -23.57
N THR A 119 -2.96 28.26 -24.01
CA THR A 119 -4.12 27.87 -23.19
C THR A 119 -4.47 26.39 -23.28
N SER A 120 -3.76 25.58 -24.08
CA SER A 120 -4.11 24.17 -24.30
C SER A 120 -2.87 23.29 -24.28
N VAL A 121 -2.88 22.25 -23.46
CA VAL A 121 -1.79 21.29 -23.31
C VAL A 121 -2.33 19.88 -23.53
N PHE A 122 -1.78 19.18 -24.51
CA PHE A 122 -2.06 17.78 -24.78
C PHE A 122 -0.85 16.94 -24.36
N LYS A 123 -1.09 15.81 -23.70
CA LYS A 123 -0.04 14.84 -23.38
C LYS A 123 -0.45 13.45 -23.84
N TRP A 124 0.46 12.77 -24.51
CA TRP A 124 0.34 11.35 -24.79
C TRP A 124 1.48 10.61 -24.09
N ILE A 125 1.11 9.76 -23.13
CA ILE A 125 2.02 9.08 -22.23
C ILE A 125 1.92 7.59 -22.50
N ASN A 126 3.03 6.95 -22.88
CA ASN A 126 3.12 5.51 -23.03
C ASN A 126 4.14 4.98 -22.04
N SER A 127 3.83 3.88 -21.36
CA SER A 127 4.75 3.28 -20.41
C SER A 127 4.70 1.77 -20.41
N TYR A 128 5.84 1.16 -20.13
CA TYR A 128 5.98 -0.26 -19.93
C TYR A 128 6.88 -0.53 -18.74
N PHE A 129 6.39 -1.31 -17.79
CA PHE A 129 7.12 -1.72 -16.59
C PHE A 129 6.98 -3.22 -16.37
N THR A 130 8.06 -3.86 -15.94
CA THR A 130 8.07 -5.23 -15.46
C THR A 130 8.51 -5.24 -14.01
N THR A 131 7.81 -5.99 -13.18
CA THR A 131 8.16 -6.27 -11.79
C THR A 131 8.32 -7.77 -11.63
N LEU A 132 9.37 -8.18 -10.92
CA LEU A 132 9.68 -9.56 -10.62
C LEU A 132 9.85 -9.68 -9.12
N GLU A 133 9.05 -10.54 -8.50
CA GLU A 133 9.03 -10.77 -7.06
C GLU A 133 9.30 -12.25 -6.82
N ARG A 134 10.37 -12.56 -6.08
CA ARG A 134 10.75 -13.92 -5.73
C ARG A 134 10.79 -14.05 -4.23
N GLU A 135 10.02 -14.97 -3.68
CA GLU A 135 9.98 -15.26 -2.24
C GLU A 135 10.59 -16.64 -2.02
N ARG A 136 11.62 -16.74 -1.17
CA ARG A 136 12.29 -18.01 -0.85
C ARG A 136 12.38 -18.17 0.66
N ILE A 137 11.53 -19.03 1.19
CA ILE A 137 11.46 -19.31 2.63
C ILE A 137 11.97 -20.74 2.84
N ASP A 138 12.91 -20.91 3.77
CA ASP A 138 13.37 -22.19 4.30
C ASP A 138 13.50 -22.00 5.81
N ILE A 139 12.38 -22.04 6.55
CA ILE A 139 12.39 -21.82 8.00
C ILE A 139 11.81 -23.05 8.69
N GLU A 140 12.59 -23.61 9.59
CA GLU A 140 12.16 -24.65 10.51
C GLU A 140 12.19 -24.08 11.93
N GLY A 141 11.30 -24.56 12.79
CA GLY A 141 11.39 -24.27 14.21
C GLY A 141 10.96 -25.45 15.05
N ARG A 142 11.63 -25.60 16.19
CA ARG A 142 11.25 -26.55 17.24
C ARG A 142 10.78 -25.73 18.41
N TYR A 143 9.62 -26.07 18.96
CA TYR A 143 9.07 -25.32 20.07
C TYR A 143 8.76 -26.22 21.25
N VAL A 144 8.91 -25.65 22.44
CA VAL A 144 8.51 -26.22 23.71
C VAL A 144 7.48 -25.28 24.30
N LEU A 145 6.24 -25.77 24.42
CA LEU A 145 5.16 -25.08 25.09
C LEU A 145 5.06 -25.61 26.53
N SER A 146 5.32 -24.77 27.51
CA SER A 146 5.24 -25.09 28.93
C SER A 146 4.12 -24.29 29.59
N GLY A 147 3.23 -24.94 30.32
CA GLY A 147 2.14 -24.28 31.06
C GLY A 147 2.20 -24.57 32.57
N ARG A 148 1.91 -23.55 33.40
CA ARG A 148 1.70 -23.71 34.85
C ARG A 148 0.43 -22.99 35.30
N ASN A 149 -0.38 -23.68 36.12
CA ASN A 149 -1.48 -23.07 36.86
C ASN A 149 -0.93 -22.50 38.17
N GLY A 150 -1.10 -21.20 38.44
CA GLY A 150 -0.62 -20.56 39.68
C GLY A 150 -0.43 -19.04 39.58
N SER A 151 -0.40 -18.37 40.73
CA SER A 151 -0.19 -16.92 40.88
C SER A 151 1.29 -16.50 40.84
N LEU A 152 1.55 -15.22 40.52
CA LEU A 152 2.87 -14.60 40.27
C LEU A 152 3.88 -14.67 41.45
N GLU A 153 3.48 -15.18 42.62
CA GLU A 153 4.28 -15.14 43.87
C GLU A 153 5.16 -16.39 44.10
N ASP A 154 5.01 -17.46 43.30
CA ASP A 154 5.71 -18.74 43.49
C ASP A 154 6.95 -18.92 42.59
N LEU A 155 7.73 -17.85 42.36
CA LEU A 155 8.94 -17.87 41.53
C LEU A 155 10.20 -18.28 42.32
N THR A 156 10.17 -19.43 43.00
CA THR A 156 11.38 -20.10 43.47
C THR A 156 11.46 -21.51 42.89
N ASP A 157 12.63 -21.82 42.33
CA ASP A 157 13.01 -23.01 41.56
C ASP A 157 12.63 -24.35 42.20
N GLU A 158 11.48 -24.93 41.84
CA GLU A 158 11.24 -26.37 42.05
C GLU A 158 10.62 -27.03 40.79
N GLU A 159 11.34 -28.03 40.28
CA GLU A 159 11.18 -28.80 39.02
C GLU A 159 9.93 -29.71 38.95
N GLY A 160 8.80 -29.33 39.56
CA GLY A 160 7.79 -30.32 39.94
C GLY A 160 6.58 -30.55 39.02
N ASN A 161 6.09 -29.57 38.24
CA ASN A 161 4.74 -29.70 37.65
C ASN A 161 4.45 -28.82 36.43
N THR A 162 5.36 -28.80 35.45
CA THR A 162 5.13 -28.15 34.15
C THR A 162 4.67 -29.19 33.12
N ASN A 163 3.46 -29.04 32.59
CA ASN A 163 3.09 -29.73 31.36
C ASN A 163 3.89 -29.07 30.22
N SER A 164 4.82 -29.82 29.61
CA SER A 164 5.60 -29.38 28.46
C SER A 164 5.26 -30.22 27.22
N THR A 165 4.83 -29.56 26.16
CA THR A 165 4.58 -30.17 24.85
C THR A 165 5.67 -29.71 23.90
N ILE A 166 6.29 -30.65 23.19
CA ILE A 166 7.32 -30.36 22.19
C ILE A 166 6.68 -30.53 20.82
N GLY A 167 6.80 -29.52 19.97
CA GLY A 167 6.34 -29.59 18.60
C GLY A 167 7.38 -29.04 17.63
N GLY A 168 7.06 -29.21 16.36
CA GLY A 168 7.87 -28.70 15.26
C GLY A 168 7.00 -27.90 14.31
N TYR A 169 7.61 -26.97 13.60
CA TYR A 169 7.00 -26.43 12.40
C TYR A 169 8.04 -26.27 11.32
N ALA A 170 7.62 -26.40 10.07
CA ALA A 170 8.43 -26.12 8.91
C ALA A 170 7.63 -25.28 7.93
N ASN A 171 8.27 -24.30 7.33
CA ASN A 171 7.70 -23.41 6.33
C ASN A 171 8.70 -23.24 5.20
N TYR A 172 8.31 -23.72 4.02
CA TYR A 172 9.08 -23.61 2.81
C TYR A 172 8.25 -22.91 1.74
N ALA A 173 8.87 -21.99 1.00
CA ALA A 173 8.24 -21.33 -0.12
C ALA A 173 9.24 -21.09 -1.24
N ARG A 174 8.79 -21.26 -2.49
CA ARG A 174 9.48 -20.89 -3.72
C ARG A 174 8.45 -20.23 -4.63
N ASN A 175 8.22 -18.94 -4.41
CA ASN A 175 7.26 -18.18 -5.18
C ASN A 175 7.97 -17.30 -6.20
N ASN A 176 7.38 -17.15 -7.38
CA ASN A 176 7.86 -16.28 -8.43
C ASN A 176 6.66 -15.59 -9.11
N LEU A 177 6.53 -14.28 -8.90
CA LEU A 177 5.51 -13.44 -9.51
C LEU A 177 6.17 -12.48 -10.50
N GLU A 178 5.92 -12.68 -11.79
CA GLU A 178 6.23 -11.72 -12.84
C GLU A 178 4.99 -10.91 -13.19
N SER A 179 5.10 -9.59 -13.11
CA SER A 179 4.02 -8.65 -13.44
C SER A 179 4.48 -7.68 -14.53
N ARG A 180 3.75 -7.61 -15.64
CA ARG A 180 4.06 -6.76 -16.79
C ARG A 180 2.93 -5.75 -17.02
N TYR A 181 3.25 -4.48 -16.96
CA TYR A 181 2.33 -3.36 -16.96
C TYR A 181 2.56 -2.50 -18.20
N PHE A 182 1.61 -2.51 -19.13
CA PHE A 182 1.56 -1.57 -20.25
C PHE A 182 0.48 -0.52 -19.99
N SER A 183 0.76 0.74 -20.32
CA SER A 183 -0.23 1.82 -20.25
C SER A 183 -0.06 2.81 -21.40
N SER A 184 -1.17 3.28 -21.95
CA SER A 184 -1.23 4.42 -22.87
C SER A 184 -2.29 5.40 -22.35
N GLU A 185 -1.91 6.64 -22.11
CA GLU A 185 -2.74 7.69 -21.52
C GLU A 185 -2.71 8.96 -22.38
N LEU A 186 -3.88 9.51 -22.66
CA LEU A 186 -4.08 10.81 -23.27
C LEU A 186 -4.61 11.78 -22.22
N LYS A 187 -4.03 12.98 -22.15
CA LYS A 187 -4.50 14.08 -21.28
C LYS A 187 -4.67 15.36 -22.08
N LEU A 188 -5.67 16.14 -21.69
CA LEU A 188 -5.95 17.48 -22.17
C LEU A 188 -6.17 18.37 -20.96
N ASP A 189 -5.40 19.45 -20.88
CA ASP A 189 -5.66 20.58 -19.99
C ASP A 189 -5.94 21.81 -20.84
N LYS A 190 -7.04 22.51 -20.54
CA LYS A 190 -7.45 23.74 -21.22
C LYS A 190 -7.78 24.82 -20.21
N TYR A 191 -7.10 25.96 -20.36
CA TYR A 191 -7.18 27.11 -19.47
C TYR A 191 -8.07 28.17 -20.11
N TYR A 192 -9.21 28.44 -19.49
CA TYR A 192 -10.08 29.56 -19.81
C TYR A 192 -9.94 30.65 -18.76
N ASN A 193 -10.48 31.83 -19.01
CA ASN A 193 -10.33 32.97 -18.09
C ASN A 193 -10.97 32.71 -16.71
N SER A 194 -12.10 31.99 -16.67
CA SER A 194 -12.89 31.75 -15.44
C SER A 194 -12.83 30.31 -14.94
N HIS A 195 -12.27 29.38 -15.72
CA HIS A 195 -12.23 27.98 -15.35
C HIS A 195 -11.11 27.20 -16.04
N THR A 196 -10.71 26.09 -15.43
CA THR A 196 -9.74 25.15 -15.99
C THR A 196 -10.38 23.78 -16.20
N PHE A 197 -10.41 23.35 -17.46
CA PHE A 197 -10.94 22.06 -17.87
C PHE A 197 -9.81 21.05 -18.06
N SER A 198 -9.97 19.87 -17.46
CA SER A 198 -9.03 18.76 -17.61
C SER A 198 -9.79 17.50 -17.99
N ALA A 199 -9.29 16.77 -18.98
CA ALA A 199 -9.81 15.48 -19.37
C ALA A 199 -8.68 14.49 -19.61
N GLY A 200 -8.97 13.20 -19.43
CA GLY A 200 -8.01 12.17 -19.78
C GLY A 200 -8.64 10.81 -19.98
N TRP A 201 -7.95 10.00 -20.77
CA TRP A 201 -8.31 8.62 -21.05
C TRP A 201 -7.06 7.75 -20.95
N ARG A 202 -7.17 6.61 -20.29
CA ARG A 202 -6.06 5.68 -20.05
C ARG A 202 -6.51 4.27 -20.33
N PHE A 203 -5.74 3.57 -21.16
CA PHE A 203 -5.80 2.14 -21.31
C PHE A 203 -4.61 1.50 -20.61
N GLU A 204 -4.86 0.47 -19.81
CA GLU A 204 -3.82 -0.32 -19.16
C GLU A 204 -4.04 -1.80 -19.41
N GLN A 205 -2.95 -2.52 -19.65
CA GLN A 205 -2.95 -3.98 -19.68
C GLN A 205 -1.89 -4.47 -18.70
N LYS A 206 -2.34 -5.24 -17.72
CA LYS A 206 -1.50 -5.88 -16.71
C LYS A 206 -1.52 -7.38 -16.95
N LYS A 207 -0.35 -7.98 -17.14
CA LYS A 207 -0.18 -9.44 -17.25
C LYS A 207 0.56 -9.94 -16.02
N TYR A 208 0.06 -11.04 -15.48
CA TYR A 208 0.58 -11.69 -14.29
C TYR A 208 0.88 -13.15 -14.62
N ASP A 209 2.08 -13.58 -14.28
CA ASP A 209 2.50 -14.98 -14.30
C ASP A 209 3.07 -15.29 -12.91
N ASP A 210 2.39 -16.16 -12.17
CA ASP A 210 2.67 -16.44 -10.77
C ASP A 210 2.82 -17.93 -10.57
N GLU A 211 3.96 -18.34 -10.05
CA GLU A 211 4.29 -19.73 -9.74
C GLU A 211 4.47 -19.80 -8.23
N LEU A 212 3.61 -20.57 -7.56
CA LEU A 212 3.62 -20.76 -6.12
C LEU A 212 3.97 -22.22 -5.82
N TYR A 213 5.00 -22.39 -4.99
CA TYR A 213 5.36 -23.68 -4.42
C TYR A 213 5.63 -23.47 -2.93
N GLU A 214 4.61 -23.69 -2.10
CA GLU A 214 4.69 -23.55 -0.65
C GLU A 214 4.39 -24.88 0.04
N TYR A 215 5.13 -25.18 1.10
CA TYR A 215 4.91 -26.33 1.96
C TYR A 215 5.02 -25.87 3.41
N SER A 216 3.96 -26.08 4.19
CA SER A 216 3.95 -25.83 5.62
C SER A 216 3.52 -27.07 6.38
N LEU A 217 4.21 -27.36 7.48
CA LEU A 217 3.95 -28.47 8.38
C LEU A 217 3.94 -27.92 9.81
N ILE A 218 2.94 -28.28 10.60
CA ILE A 218 2.95 -28.04 12.05
C ILE A 218 2.71 -29.36 12.76
N ASP A 219 3.73 -29.84 13.46
CA ASP A 219 3.63 -30.98 14.35
C ASP A 219 3.34 -30.46 15.77
N SER A 220 2.17 -30.83 16.30
CA SER A 220 1.68 -30.37 17.61
C SER A 220 2.13 -31.23 18.79
N GLY A 221 2.91 -32.29 18.57
CA GLY A 221 3.51 -33.08 19.66
C GLY A 221 2.53 -33.94 20.48
N GLU A 222 1.23 -33.69 20.41
CA GLU A 222 0.18 -34.54 20.94
C GLU A 222 -0.47 -35.36 19.82
N ASP A 223 -0.64 -36.65 20.09
CA ASP A 223 -1.33 -37.59 19.20
C ASP A 223 -2.79 -37.13 19.01
N VAL A 224 -3.10 -36.53 17.85
CA VAL A 224 -4.45 -36.10 17.46
C VAL A 224 -5.31 -37.32 17.08
N SER A 225 -5.27 -38.38 17.89
CA SER A 225 -5.99 -39.63 17.70
C SER A 225 -7.39 -39.64 18.34
N GLN A 226 -7.85 -38.51 18.91
CA GLN A 226 -9.21 -38.41 19.46
C GLN A 226 -9.99 -37.22 18.87
N GLY A 227 -10.82 -37.54 17.86
CA GLY A 227 -12.09 -36.86 17.64
C GLY A 227 -12.03 -35.45 17.04
N GLY A 228 -11.81 -35.36 15.72
CA GLY A 228 -12.49 -34.35 14.89
C GLY A 228 -12.04 -32.89 15.00
N THR A 229 -10.93 -32.58 15.66
CA THR A 229 -10.39 -31.22 15.65
C THR A 229 -9.76 -30.94 14.29
N VAL A 230 -10.42 -30.08 13.50
CA VAL A 230 -9.90 -29.57 12.23
C VAL A 230 -8.54 -28.94 12.50
N ASN A 231 -7.49 -29.47 11.86
CA ASN A 231 -6.18 -28.82 11.85
C ASN A 231 -6.37 -27.43 11.21
N TYR A 232 -6.45 -26.39 12.03
CA TYR A 232 -6.74 -25.01 11.60
C TYR A 232 -5.60 -24.45 10.74
N TYR A 233 -4.39 -25.00 10.92
CA TYR A 233 -3.21 -24.83 10.11
C TYR A 233 -2.97 -26.13 9.36
N GLN A 234 -3.82 -26.40 8.37
CA GLN A 234 -3.69 -27.54 7.47
C GLN A 234 -2.23 -27.62 7.00
N ASP A 235 -1.61 -28.79 7.10
CA ASP A 235 -0.38 -29.05 6.35
C ASP A 235 -0.68 -28.74 4.90
N ASN A 236 -0.15 -27.62 4.41
CA ASN A 236 -0.62 -27.04 3.17
C ASN A 236 0.50 -27.15 2.15
N LEU A 237 0.29 -27.99 1.16
CA LEU A 237 1.05 -28.00 -0.07
C LEU A 237 0.31 -27.12 -1.08
N ILE A 238 0.90 -25.99 -1.43
CA ILE A 238 0.43 -25.12 -2.50
C ILE A 238 1.37 -25.33 -3.67
N ASP A 239 0.85 -25.90 -4.75
CA ASP A 239 1.53 -25.98 -6.05
C ASP A 239 0.56 -25.44 -7.10
N VAL A 240 0.71 -24.15 -7.43
CA VAL A 240 -0.23 -23.43 -8.30
C VAL A 240 0.53 -22.55 -9.28
N GLN A 241 0.12 -22.63 -10.54
CA GLN A 241 0.55 -21.71 -11.59
C GLN A 241 -0.65 -20.90 -12.07
N ASN A 242 -0.58 -19.58 -11.90
CA ASN A 242 -1.60 -18.66 -12.35
C ASN A 242 -1.09 -17.79 -13.49
N ARG A 243 -1.94 -17.61 -14.52
CA ARG A 243 -1.70 -16.65 -15.59
C ARG A 243 -2.94 -15.80 -15.79
N LEU A 244 -2.81 -14.49 -15.62
CA LEU A 244 -3.94 -13.57 -15.71
C LEU A 244 -3.58 -12.33 -16.50
N THR A 245 -4.47 -11.90 -17.38
CA THR A 245 -4.38 -10.60 -18.03
C THR A 245 -5.59 -9.76 -17.65
N ILE A 246 -5.35 -8.59 -17.07
CA ILE A 246 -6.39 -7.63 -16.70
C ILE A 246 -6.22 -6.37 -17.56
N ARG A 247 -7.32 -5.91 -18.16
CA ARG A 247 -7.38 -4.66 -18.91
C ARG A 247 -8.21 -3.63 -18.15
N TYR A 248 -7.68 -2.42 -18.05
CA TYR A 248 -8.35 -1.29 -17.43
C TYR A 248 -8.57 -0.20 -18.48
N TYR A 249 -9.77 0.37 -18.47
CA TYR A 249 -10.13 1.51 -19.30
C TYR A 249 -10.64 2.60 -18.35
N THR A 250 -9.85 3.65 -18.16
CA THR A 250 -10.15 4.73 -17.23
C THR A 250 -10.34 6.01 -18.00
N GLY A 251 -11.43 6.73 -17.74
CA GLY A 251 -11.68 8.07 -18.26
C GLY A 251 -11.89 9.05 -17.12
N TYR A 252 -11.54 10.31 -17.31
CA TYR A 252 -11.98 11.37 -16.41
C TYR A 252 -12.24 12.67 -17.16
N ILE A 253 -13.17 13.44 -16.60
CA ILE A 253 -13.35 14.86 -16.89
C ILE A 253 -13.43 15.60 -15.56
N GLN A 254 -12.85 16.79 -15.52
CA GLN A 254 -12.84 17.67 -14.36
C GLN A 254 -12.89 19.11 -14.84
N ASP A 255 -13.64 19.94 -14.13
CA ASP A 255 -13.67 21.37 -14.37
C ASP A 255 -13.58 22.11 -13.03
N SER A 256 -12.74 23.16 -13.00
CA SER A 256 -12.49 23.98 -11.82
C SER A 256 -12.91 25.41 -12.12
N TYR A 257 -14.05 25.83 -11.57
CA TYR A 257 -14.65 27.14 -11.75
C TYR A 257 -14.32 28.08 -10.60
N GLN A 258 -14.07 29.34 -10.92
CA GLN A 258 -14.25 30.43 -9.99
C GLN A 258 -15.69 30.95 -10.14
N ILE A 259 -16.62 30.50 -9.29
CA ILE A 259 -18.04 30.87 -9.38
C ILE A 259 -18.25 32.32 -8.93
N SER A 260 -17.46 32.77 -7.97
CA SER A 260 -17.43 34.15 -7.51
C SER A 260 -16.01 34.54 -7.09
N ALA A 261 -15.77 35.82 -6.79
CA ALA A 261 -14.47 36.29 -6.30
C ALA A 261 -13.96 35.51 -5.07
N ASN A 262 -14.88 34.93 -4.30
CA ASN A 262 -14.60 34.27 -3.03
C ASN A 262 -14.86 32.76 -3.06
N THR A 263 -15.36 32.19 -4.17
CA THR A 263 -15.80 30.78 -4.20
C THR A 263 -15.27 30.04 -5.42
N ASP A 264 -14.50 28.99 -5.16
CA ASP A 264 -14.11 28.01 -6.17
C ASP A 264 -14.96 26.75 -6.04
N LEU A 265 -15.31 26.16 -7.19
CA LEU A 265 -15.95 24.86 -7.28
C LEU A 265 -15.20 23.99 -8.28
N GLN A 266 -14.81 22.81 -7.85
CA GLN A 266 -14.29 21.78 -8.72
C GLN A 266 -15.26 20.61 -8.75
N LEU A 267 -15.68 20.24 -9.96
CA LEU A 267 -16.50 19.07 -10.23
C LEU A 267 -15.71 18.13 -11.12
N GLY A 268 -15.82 16.83 -10.86
CA GLY A 268 -15.20 15.83 -11.71
C GLY A 268 -15.92 14.51 -11.65
N VAL A 269 -15.78 13.74 -12.72
CA VAL A 269 -16.23 12.34 -12.76
C VAL A 269 -15.12 11.50 -13.37
N ARG A 270 -14.81 10.39 -12.71
CA ARG A 270 -13.93 9.35 -13.22
C ARG A 270 -14.74 8.10 -13.52
N THR A 271 -14.52 7.52 -14.68
CA THR A 271 -15.08 6.23 -15.09
C THR A 271 -13.96 5.19 -15.12
N ASN A 272 -14.29 3.95 -14.79
CA ASN A 272 -13.37 2.83 -14.89
C ASN A 272 -14.11 1.58 -15.34
N TYR A 273 -13.61 0.90 -16.35
CA TYR A 273 -14.00 -0.46 -16.70
C TYR A 273 -12.81 -1.39 -16.50
N ASN A 274 -13.07 -2.53 -15.88
CA ASN A 274 -12.08 -3.55 -15.58
C ASN A 274 -12.53 -4.90 -16.16
N SER A 275 -11.67 -5.54 -16.94
CA SER A 275 -12.02 -6.80 -17.63
C SER A 275 -12.09 -8.03 -16.73
N LEU A 276 -11.62 -7.94 -15.48
CA LEU A 276 -11.70 -9.03 -14.50
C LEU A 276 -13.08 -9.03 -13.83
N SER A 277 -13.49 -7.90 -13.26
CA SER A 277 -14.80 -7.79 -12.60
C SER A 277 -15.96 -7.55 -13.56
N ASN A 278 -15.68 -7.15 -14.80
CA ASN A 278 -16.67 -6.69 -15.79
C ASN A 278 -17.59 -5.57 -15.28
N GLN A 279 -17.07 -4.73 -14.37
CA GLN A 279 -17.83 -3.61 -13.80
C GLN A 279 -17.46 -2.30 -14.50
N PHE A 280 -18.49 -1.54 -14.88
CA PHE A 280 -18.36 -0.13 -15.21
C PHE A 280 -18.63 0.70 -13.95
N LEU A 281 -17.61 1.42 -13.48
CA LEU A 281 -17.62 2.18 -12.24
C LEU A 281 -17.64 3.67 -12.56
N VAL A 282 -18.50 4.43 -11.88
CA VAL A 282 -18.61 5.89 -12.01
C VAL A 282 -18.35 6.54 -10.66
N SER A 283 -17.35 7.42 -10.62
CA SER A 283 -16.82 8.03 -9.39
C SER A 283 -16.88 9.55 -9.48
N PRO A 284 -18.04 10.17 -9.14
CA PRO A 284 -18.16 11.63 -9.08
C PRO A 284 -17.44 12.20 -7.87
N ARG A 285 -16.96 13.44 -8.00
CA ARG A 285 -16.26 14.19 -6.96
C ARG A 285 -16.61 15.68 -7.05
N LEU A 286 -16.69 16.28 -5.88
CA LEU A 286 -16.94 17.69 -5.67
C LEU A 286 -15.94 18.22 -4.64
N LEU A 287 -15.37 19.38 -4.91
CA LEU A 287 -14.64 20.19 -3.96
C LEU A 287 -15.13 21.63 -4.07
N MET A 288 -15.54 22.22 -2.96
CA MET A 288 -15.88 23.63 -2.86
C MET A 288 -14.91 24.31 -1.89
N ALA A 289 -14.40 25.48 -2.26
CA ALA A 289 -13.56 26.30 -1.40
C ALA A 289 -14.09 27.72 -1.34
N TYR A 290 -14.39 28.21 -0.14
CA TYR A 290 -14.84 29.56 0.12
C TYR A 290 -13.78 30.36 0.88
N ARG A 291 -13.35 31.49 0.31
CA ARG A 291 -12.38 32.43 0.85
C ARG A 291 -13.07 33.76 1.18
N PRO A 292 -13.41 34.03 2.44
CA PRO A 292 -13.96 35.33 2.84
C PRO A 292 -13.03 36.49 2.45
N GLU A 293 -13.56 37.71 2.36
CA GLU A 293 -12.81 38.90 1.95
C GLU A 293 -11.53 39.16 2.76
N SER A 294 -11.50 38.75 4.03
CA SER A 294 -10.29 38.87 4.86
C SER A 294 -9.09 38.09 4.31
N ASN A 295 -9.30 37.15 3.39
CA ASN A 295 -8.34 36.24 2.75
C ASN A 295 -7.40 35.50 3.73
N THR A 296 -7.75 35.49 5.02
CA THR A 296 -7.05 34.76 6.08
C THR A 296 -7.65 33.39 6.32
N LYS A 297 -8.86 33.13 5.82
CA LYS A 297 -9.59 31.88 6.03
C LYS A 297 -9.97 31.23 4.71
N ILE A 298 -9.95 29.89 4.66
CA ILE A 298 -10.50 29.11 3.56
C ILE A 298 -11.33 27.99 4.17
N PHE A 299 -12.64 28.01 3.91
CA PHE A 299 -13.52 26.90 4.24
C PHE A 299 -13.58 25.94 3.06
N ARG A 300 -13.38 24.65 3.31
CA ARG A 300 -13.36 23.61 2.28
C ARG A 300 -14.45 22.59 2.58
N PHE A 301 -15.17 22.18 1.55
CA PHE A 301 -16.07 21.03 1.59
C PHE A 301 -15.70 20.08 0.45
N SER A 302 -15.58 18.80 0.75
CA SER A 302 -15.34 17.77 -0.26
C SER A 302 -16.32 16.62 -0.10
N ALA A 303 -16.73 16.06 -1.22
CA ALA A 303 -17.54 14.85 -1.26
C ALA A 303 -17.19 14.06 -2.52
N GLY A 304 -17.17 12.73 -2.41
CA GLY A 304 -16.94 11.90 -3.59
C GLY A 304 -16.89 10.41 -3.32
N ILE A 305 -16.94 9.66 -4.41
CA ILE A 305 -16.86 8.21 -4.40
C ILE A 305 -15.50 7.79 -4.95
N TYR A 306 -14.88 6.81 -4.31
CA TYR A 306 -13.68 6.13 -4.76
C TYR A 306 -14.01 4.67 -4.92
N GLN A 307 -13.73 4.11 -6.10
CA GLN A 307 -13.97 2.71 -6.39
C GLN A 307 -12.68 2.11 -6.93
N GLN A 308 -12.17 1.07 -6.27
CA GLN A 308 -10.95 0.38 -6.65
C GLN A 308 -11.32 -0.97 -7.26
N ALA A 309 -11.11 -1.09 -8.58
CA ALA A 309 -11.24 -2.36 -9.27
C ALA A 309 -10.27 -3.40 -8.69
N PRO A 310 -10.64 -4.69 -8.68
CA PRO A 310 -9.76 -5.74 -8.22
C PRO A 310 -8.45 -5.79 -9.03
N ASP A 311 -7.40 -6.26 -8.37
CA ASP A 311 -6.09 -6.51 -8.95
C ASP A 311 -5.56 -7.87 -8.49
N TYR A 312 -4.50 -8.36 -9.13
CA TYR A 312 -3.99 -9.73 -8.98
C TYR A 312 -3.81 -10.17 -7.51
N ARG A 313 -3.08 -9.38 -6.71
CA ARG A 313 -2.82 -9.71 -5.29
C ARG A 313 -4.11 -9.81 -4.47
N SER A 314 -5.10 -8.98 -4.74
CA SER A 314 -6.36 -8.96 -3.97
C SER A 314 -7.24 -10.18 -4.21
N ILE A 315 -7.14 -10.80 -5.39
CA ILE A 315 -7.95 -11.98 -5.75
C ILE A 315 -7.24 -13.31 -5.47
N ARG A 316 -5.96 -13.29 -5.10
CA ARG A 316 -5.19 -14.51 -4.82
C ARG A 316 -5.45 -14.95 -3.38
N GLY A 317 -6.09 -16.10 -3.21
CA GLY A 317 -6.39 -16.68 -1.91
C GLY A 317 -5.17 -17.31 -1.23
N PHE A 318 -5.38 -17.77 0.00
CA PHE A 318 -4.34 -18.47 0.78
C PHE A 318 -3.93 -19.81 0.18
N ASP A 319 -4.79 -20.43 -0.62
CA ASP A 319 -4.52 -21.67 -1.37
C ASP A 319 -3.85 -21.41 -2.72
N GLY A 320 -3.46 -20.16 -3.00
CA GLY A 320 -2.87 -19.74 -4.27
C GLY A 320 -3.87 -19.60 -5.41
N ARG A 321 -5.15 -19.96 -5.24
CA ARG A 321 -6.16 -19.87 -6.31
C ARG A 321 -6.73 -18.47 -6.45
N LEU A 322 -7.20 -18.14 -7.65
CA LEU A 322 -7.75 -16.83 -7.99
C LEU A 322 -9.28 -16.76 -7.81
N GLN A 323 -9.75 -15.76 -7.06
CA GLN A 323 -11.16 -15.40 -6.91
C GLN A 323 -11.59 -14.38 -7.97
N LEU A 324 -11.92 -14.87 -9.17
CA LEU A 324 -12.16 -14.03 -10.35
C LEU A 324 -13.48 -13.23 -10.29
N ASN A 325 -14.38 -13.54 -9.37
CA ASN A 325 -15.68 -12.87 -9.22
C ASN A 325 -15.64 -11.66 -8.25
N GLN A 326 -14.45 -11.29 -7.76
CA GLN A 326 -14.29 -10.17 -6.83
C GLN A 326 -14.77 -8.85 -7.46
N LYS A 327 -15.58 -8.10 -6.69
CA LYS A 327 -16.09 -6.79 -7.11
C LYS A 327 -15.18 -5.66 -6.61
N ALA A 328 -15.31 -4.50 -7.23
CA ALA A 328 -14.58 -3.31 -6.83
C ALA A 328 -14.94 -2.90 -5.40
N GLN A 329 -13.90 -2.61 -4.60
CA GLN A 329 -14.03 -2.03 -3.27
C GLN A 329 -14.50 -0.58 -3.41
N ARG A 330 -15.37 -0.10 -2.51
CA ARG A 330 -15.94 1.25 -2.61
C ARG A 330 -15.74 2.03 -1.33
N SER A 331 -15.50 3.33 -1.48
CA SER A 331 -15.36 4.28 -0.39
C SER A 331 -16.08 5.57 -0.73
N TYR A 332 -17.02 5.95 0.13
CA TYR A 332 -17.80 7.16 0.07
C TYR A 332 -17.21 8.13 1.08
N ASN A 333 -16.69 9.26 0.60
CA ASN A 333 -15.89 10.18 1.39
C ASN A 333 -16.58 11.53 1.44
N THR A 334 -16.58 12.14 2.63
CA THR A 334 -16.89 13.56 2.79
C THR A 334 -15.96 14.18 3.82
N SER A 335 -15.58 15.44 3.60
CA SER A 335 -14.82 16.20 4.58
C SER A 335 -15.19 17.68 4.57
N VAL A 336 -15.04 18.31 5.73
CA VAL A 336 -15.09 19.76 5.92
C VAL A 336 -13.77 20.21 6.52
N GLY A 337 -13.22 21.31 6.03
CA GLY A 337 -11.93 21.81 6.49
C GLY A 337 -11.89 23.33 6.61
N LEU A 338 -10.98 23.79 7.45
CA LEU A 338 -10.66 25.20 7.65
C LEU A 338 -9.14 25.38 7.53
N ASP A 339 -8.71 26.22 6.60
CA ASP A 339 -7.36 26.76 6.59
C ASP A 339 -7.44 28.18 7.16
N TYR A 340 -6.62 28.50 8.16
CA TYR A 340 -6.55 29.81 8.78
C TYR A 340 -5.10 30.29 8.86
N ALA A 341 -4.81 31.38 8.17
CA ALA A 341 -3.53 32.06 8.17
C ALA A 341 -3.57 33.25 9.14
N PHE A 342 -2.64 33.31 10.09
CA PHE A 342 -2.58 34.34 11.13
C PHE A 342 -1.13 34.63 11.52
N ASP A 343 -0.88 35.82 12.03
CA ASP A 343 0.45 36.20 12.53
C ASP A 343 0.57 35.80 14.01
N GLY A 344 1.67 35.14 14.36
CA GLY A 344 1.93 34.65 15.71
C GLY A 344 3.39 34.24 15.84
N LEU A 345 3.96 34.35 17.06
CA LEU A 345 5.37 34.02 17.32
C LEU A 345 6.36 34.78 16.40
N GLY A 346 6.00 35.99 15.97
CA GLY A 346 6.83 36.81 15.08
C GLY A 346 6.87 36.39 13.61
N THR A 347 6.01 35.45 13.18
CA THR A 347 5.92 34.99 11.79
C THR A 347 4.48 34.75 11.35
N ARG A 348 4.27 34.52 10.04
CA ARG A 348 2.98 34.08 9.50
C ARG A 348 2.84 32.57 9.70
N LEU A 349 1.82 32.18 10.45
CA LEU A 349 1.46 30.79 10.71
C LEU A 349 0.23 30.37 9.89
N LYS A 350 0.15 29.09 9.54
CA LYS A 350 -1.01 28.46 8.93
C LYS A 350 -1.52 27.34 9.83
N PHE A 351 -2.73 27.50 10.34
CA PHE A 351 -3.50 26.42 10.95
C PHE A 351 -4.39 25.76 9.90
N THR A 352 -4.48 24.44 9.91
CA THR A 352 -5.33 23.64 9.03
C THR A 352 -6.06 22.62 9.89
N SER A 353 -7.39 22.59 9.80
CA SER A 353 -8.20 21.53 10.38
C SER A 353 -9.06 20.84 9.31
N GLU A 354 -9.29 19.54 9.49
CA GLU A 354 -10.15 18.75 8.63
C GLU A 354 -10.93 17.72 9.45
N LEU A 355 -12.25 17.71 9.34
CA LEU A 355 -13.14 16.68 9.86
C LEU A 355 -13.60 15.83 8.67
N TYR A 356 -13.44 14.51 8.76
CA TYR A 356 -13.77 13.60 7.67
C TYR A 356 -14.63 12.42 8.14
N PHE A 357 -15.44 11.93 7.22
CA PHE A 357 -16.20 10.69 7.34
C PHE A 357 -16.07 9.87 6.08
N LYS A 358 -15.87 8.55 6.25
CA LYS A 358 -15.72 7.58 5.18
C LYS A 358 -16.60 6.38 5.48
N TYR A 359 -17.50 6.05 4.57
CA TYR A 359 -18.18 4.76 4.55
C TYR A 359 -17.54 3.86 3.50
N GLN A 360 -17.25 2.62 3.83
CA GLN A 360 -16.57 1.67 2.96
C GLN A 360 -17.33 0.36 2.91
N ASP A 361 -17.47 -0.19 1.71
CA ASP A 361 -18.04 -1.51 1.50
C ASP A 361 -17.19 -2.33 0.53
N ARG A 362 -17.39 -3.65 0.60
CA ARG A 362 -16.63 -4.64 -0.19
C ARG A 362 -15.12 -4.51 0.03
N LEU A 363 -14.72 -4.17 1.26
CA LEU A 363 -13.31 -4.20 1.65
C LEU A 363 -12.83 -5.63 1.63
N ILE A 364 -11.67 -5.88 1.04
CA ILE A 364 -11.05 -7.21 1.05
C ILE A 364 -10.08 -7.25 2.23
N PRO A 365 -10.35 -8.02 3.29
CA PRO A 365 -9.47 -8.13 4.43
C PRO A 365 -8.12 -8.73 4.02
N TYR A 366 -7.07 -8.39 4.75
CA TYR A 366 -5.74 -8.97 4.55
C TYR A 366 -5.04 -9.17 5.88
N MET A 367 -4.05 -10.06 5.88
CA MET A 367 -3.11 -10.25 6.97
C MET A 367 -1.72 -9.85 6.49
N MET A 368 -0.92 -9.27 7.40
CA MET A 368 0.50 -9.07 7.16
C MET A 368 1.25 -10.26 7.77
N ASP A 369 2.09 -10.86 6.95
CA ASP A 369 2.96 -11.99 7.28
C ASP A 369 4.39 -11.54 6.97
N ASN A 370 5.06 -10.99 7.99
CA ASN A 370 6.35 -10.31 7.85
C ASN A 370 6.26 -9.13 6.83
N VAL A 371 6.97 -9.21 5.70
CA VAL A 371 6.89 -8.23 4.60
C VAL A 371 5.79 -8.56 3.57
N ARG A 372 5.13 -9.72 3.70
CA ARG A 372 4.12 -10.20 2.76
C ARG A 372 2.71 -9.76 3.16
N ILE A 373 1.88 -9.49 2.17
CA ILE A 373 0.44 -9.22 2.35
C ILE A 373 -0.34 -10.38 1.75
N LYS A 374 -1.17 -11.04 2.57
CA LYS A 374 -2.05 -12.14 2.13
C LYS A 374 -3.51 -11.71 2.27
N TYR A 375 -4.25 -11.70 1.16
CA TYR A 375 -5.65 -11.29 1.13
C TYR A 375 -6.59 -12.46 1.43
N LEU A 376 -7.66 -12.17 2.17
CA LEU A 376 -8.82 -13.05 2.28
C LEU A 376 -9.70 -12.82 1.05
N ALA A 377 -9.23 -13.28 -0.11
CA ALA A 377 -9.81 -12.96 -1.43
C ALA A 377 -11.30 -13.33 -1.60
N GLY A 378 -11.81 -14.29 -0.80
CA GLY A 378 -13.22 -14.69 -0.81
C GLY A 378 -14.10 -13.87 0.14
N GLU A 379 -13.50 -13.07 1.02
CA GLU A 379 -14.20 -12.37 2.09
C GLU A 379 -14.41 -10.89 1.76
N VAL A 380 -15.52 -10.36 2.26
CA VAL A 380 -15.84 -8.94 2.16
C VAL A 380 -16.23 -8.37 3.53
N ALA A 381 -15.71 -7.19 3.81
CA ALA A 381 -16.05 -6.41 4.99
C ALA A 381 -16.69 -5.08 4.63
N GLN A 382 -17.44 -4.54 5.60
CA GLN A 382 -17.98 -3.19 5.57
C GLN A 382 -17.54 -2.47 6.83
N GLY A 383 -17.27 -1.18 6.71
CA GLY A 383 -16.82 -0.37 7.83
C GLY A 383 -16.98 1.11 7.56
N TYR A 384 -16.82 1.89 8.61
CA TYR A 384 -16.78 3.34 8.51
C TYR A 384 -15.64 3.89 9.36
N THR A 385 -15.02 4.95 8.86
CA THR A 385 -13.94 5.66 9.51
C THR A 385 -14.30 7.12 9.61
N TYR A 386 -14.08 7.72 10.77
CA TYR A 386 -14.22 9.16 10.95
C TYR A 386 -13.08 9.67 11.81
N GLY A 387 -12.76 10.93 11.65
CA GLY A 387 -11.65 11.53 12.37
C GLY A 387 -11.49 13.00 12.10
N THR A 388 -10.56 13.58 12.83
CA THR A 388 -10.18 14.98 12.69
C THR A 388 -8.67 15.11 12.65
N ASP A 389 -8.18 15.95 11.75
CA ASP A 389 -6.76 16.26 11.59
C ASP A 389 -6.54 17.74 11.88
N PHE A 390 -5.46 18.04 12.59
CA PHE A 390 -5.03 19.39 12.91
C PHE A 390 -3.56 19.55 12.56
N THR A 391 -3.22 20.61 11.84
CA THR A 391 -1.83 20.96 11.53
C THR A 391 -1.63 22.45 11.76
N ILE A 392 -0.55 22.82 12.44
CA ILE A 392 -0.05 24.20 12.49
C ILE A 392 1.36 24.21 11.91
N GLY A 393 1.63 25.12 10.98
CA GLY A 393 2.93 25.24 10.33
C GLY A 393 3.34 26.68 10.08
N GLY A 394 4.65 26.92 10.05
CA GLY A 394 5.25 28.21 9.79
C GLY A 394 6.72 28.23 10.18
N GLU A 395 7.35 29.40 10.10
CA GLU A 395 8.77 29.57 10.46
C GLU A 395 8.92 29.82 11.96
N PHE A 396 8.74 28.76 12.77
CA PHE A 396 8.91 28.86 14.23
C PHE A 396 10.33 29.25 14.63
N VAL A 397 11.30 28.92 13.78
CA VAL A 397 12.67 29.44 13.80
C VAL A 397 12.91 30.08 12.43
N LYS A 398 13.58 31.24 12.42
CA LYS A 398 13.90 31.96 11.19
C LYS A 398 14.58 31.02 10.18
N ASP A 399 14.12 31.07 8.93
CA ASP A 399 14.61 30.25 7.82
C ASP A 399 14.38 28.73 7.98
N LEU A 400 13.53 28.31 8.94
CA LEU A 400 13.16 26.91 9.15
C LEU A 400 11.64 26.73 9.26
N LEU A 401 11.04 26.31 8.14
CA LEU A 401 9.64 25.90 8.11
C LEU A 401 9.46 24.63 8.96
N SER A 402 8.73 24.75 10.06
CA SER A 402 8.36 23.61 10.90
C SER A 402 6.84 23.43 10.92
N TYR A 403 6.40 22.23 11.29
CA TYR A 403 5.00 21.88 11.35
C TYR A 403 4.74 20.92 12.51
N PHE A 404 3.61 21.12 13.17
CA PHE A 404 3.10 20.23 14.20
C PHE A 404 1.75 19.70 13.75
N ARG A 405 1.57 18.37 13.80
CA ARG A 405 0.34 17.69 13.37
C ARG A 405 -0.16 16.76 14.46
N ILE A 406 -1.46 16.78 14.73
CA ILE A 406 -2.17 15.81 15.54
C ILE A 406 -3.36 15.30 14.73
N SER A 407 -3.60 13.99 14.81
CA SER A 407 -4.69 13.31 14.10
C SER A 407 -5.42 12.38 15.07
N PHE A 408 -6.75 12.45 15.09
CA PHE A 408 -7.61 11.53 15.83
C PHE A 408 -8.49 10.78 14.85
N MET A 409 -8.47 9.45 14.91
CA MET A 409 -9.22 8.61 13.99
C MET A 409 -9.87 7.47 14.75
N LYS A 410 -11.13 7.15 14.42
CA LYS A 410 -11.80 5.93 14.82
C LYS A 410 -12.28 5.19 13.58
N SER A 411 -12.00 3.89 13.53
CA SER A 411 -12.51 2.98 12.51
C SER A 411 -13.31 1.88 13.19
N ASN A 412 -14.52 1.63 12.68
CA ASN A 412 -15.43 0.60 13.18
C ASN A 412 -15.90 -0.28 12.01
N GLY A 413 -15.96 -1.60 12.23
CA GLY A 413 -16.60 -2.56 11.33
C GLY A 413 -15.63 -3.53 10.67
N LEU A 414 -15.62 -4.77 11.18
CA LEU A 414 -15.21 -5.98 10.45
C LEU A 414 -16.34 -7.00 10.64
N THR A 415 -17.51 -6.75 10.02
CA THR A 415 -18.59 -7.74 9.98
C THR A 415 -18.38 -8.61 8.74
N PHE A 416 -18.05 -9.89 8.95
CA PHE A 416 -17.91 -10.87 7.87
C PHE A 416 -19.28 -11.35 7.40
N SER A 417 -19.49 -11.42 6.09
CA SER A 417 -20.71 -12.02 5.51
C SER A 417 -20.47 -13.48 5.17
N LEU A 418 -20.48 -14.38 6.16
CA LEU A 418 -20.44 -15.83 5.93
C LEU A 418 -21.82 -16.32 5.48
N TYR A 419 -21.93 -16.75 4.23
CA TYR A 419 -23.10 -17.47 3.72
C TYR A 419 -22.93 -18.97 4.00
N PHE A 420 -23.57 -19.48 5.05
CA PHE A 420 -23.70 -20.92 5.25
C PHE A 420 -24.79 -21.48 4.33
N TYR A 421 -24.39 -22.23 3.29
CA TYR A 421 -25.31 -23.12 2.59
C TYR A 421 -25.54 -24.37 3.46
N LYS A 422 -26.68 -24.41 4.16
CA LYS A 422 -27.18 -25.65 4.77
C LYS A 422 -27.81 -26.48 3.65
N LYS A 423 -27.11 -27.52 3.21
CA LYS A 423 -27.71 -28.59 2.40
C LYS A 423 -28.65 -29.37 3.36
N ILE A 424 -29.95 -29.41 3.05
CA ILE A 424 -30.94 -30.25 3.74
C ILE A 424 -30.62 -31.71 3.45
#